data_AF-A0AAV2SJJ1-F1
#
_entry.id   AF-A0AAV2SJJ1-F1
#
_cell.length_a   1.000
_cell.length_b   1.000
_cell.length_c   1.000
_cell.angle_alpha   90.00
_cell.angle_beta   90.00
_cell.angle_gamma   90.00
#
_symmetry.space_group_name_H-M   'P 1'
#
loop_
_entity.id
_entity.type
_entity.pdbx_description
1 polymer ?
#
loop_
_entity_poly.entity_id
_entity_poly.type
_entity_poly.pdbx_seq_one_letter_code
_entity_poly.pdbx_strand_id
1 'polypeptide(L)'
;MLHWEARWGDHGKVALPLSPEERVVRVAVDGTQAVILSDKGAILELDSDEMLISDVETPWHVTDVALHSGVLLVLTEEGNVYIRPLEGGTFNEVIVRQA
;
A
#
# COMPACT_ATOMS: atom_id res chain seq x y z
N MET A 1 -11.62 15.92 -15.19
CA MET A 1 -11.65 14.81 -14.22
C MET A 1 -10.42 13.96 -14.51
N LEU A 2 -9.50 13.79 -13.56
CA LEU A 2 -8.32 12.94 -13.73
C LEU A 2 -8.73 11.50 -13.40
N HIS A 3 -8.74 10.62 -14.40
CA HIS A 3 -8.91 9.18 -14.20
C HIS A 3 -7.51 8.57 -14.16
N TRP A 4 -7.15 7.93 -13.04
CA TRP A 4 -5.88 7.22 -12.92
C TRP A 4 -6.09 5.76 -13.30
N GLU A 5 -5.26 5.28 -14.22
CA GLU A 5 -5.29 3.90 -14.70
C GLU A 5 -3.91 3.29 -14.41
N ALA A 6 -3.87 2.19 -13.65
CA ALA A 6 -2.68 1.37 -13.52
C ALA A 6 -2.78 0.20 -14.51
N ARG A 7 -1.67 -0.20 -15.14
CA ARG A 7 -1.61 -1.45 -15.91
C ARG A 7 -0.92 -2.52 -15.06
N TRP A 8 -1.59 -3.64 -14.82
CA TRP A 8 -1.11 -4.67 -13.90
C TRP A 8 -1.46 -6.08 -14.40
N GLY A 9 -0.46 -6.96 -14.47
CA GLY A 9 -0.62 -8.33 -14.97
C GLY A 9 -1.23 -8.44 -16.38
N ASP A 10 -1.89 -9.57 -16.64
CA ASP A 10 -2.62 -9.82 -17.89
C ASP A 10 -4.03 -9.19 -17.90
N HIS A 11 -4.46 -8.62 -16.77
CA HIS A 11 -5.79 -8.00 -16.61
C HIS A 11 -5.91 -6.63 -17.31
N GLY A 12 -4.83 -6.12 -17.91
CA GLY A 12 -4.86 -4.85 -18.61
C GLY A 12 -4.86 -3.68 -17.63
N LYS A 13 -5.92 -2.86 -17.64
CA LYS A 13 -6.04 -1.65 -16.79
C LYS A 13 -6.93 -1.93 -15.58
N VAL A 14 -6.46 -1.57 -14.39
CA VAL A 14 -7.23 -1.61 -13.14
C VAL A 14 -7.58 -0.19 -12.72
N ALA A 15 -8.87 0.04 -12.47
CA ALA A 15 -9.34 1.27 -11.83
C ALA A 15 -9.21 1.11 -10.30
N LEU A 16 -8.51 2.04 -9.66
CA LEU A 16 -8.34 2.04 -8.21
C LEU A 16 -9.53 2.73 -7.54
N PRO A 17 -10.02 2.23 -6.40
CA PRO A 17 -11.17 2.81 -5.69
C PRO A 17 -10.83 4.12 -4.94
N LEU A 18 -10.01 4.99 -5.53
CA LEU A 18 -9.66 6.28 -4.95
C LEU A 18 -10.74 7.33 -5.23
N SER A 19 -10.96 8.24 -4.28
CA SER A 19 -11.85 9.38 -4.50
C SER A 19 -11.30 10.32 -5.59
N PRO A 20 -12.13 11.07 -6.34
CA PRO A 20 -11.66 11.93 -7.44
C PRO A 20 -10.64 13.00 -7.04
N GLU A 21 -10.62 13.38 -5.76
CA GLU A 21 -9.72 14.39 -5.19
C GLU A 21 -8.45 13.80 -4.58
N GLU A 22 -8.32 12.48 -4.57
CA GLU A 22 -7.22 11.75 -3.95
C GLU A 22 -6.16 11.38 -4.98
N ARG A 23 -4.91 11.42 -4.55
CA ARG A 23 -3.75 11.26 -5.42
C ARG A 23 -2.89 10.13 -4.92
N VAL A 24 -2.37 9.34 -5.86
CA VAL A 24 -1.31 8.39 -5.57
C VAL A 24 -0.03 9.14 -5.22
N VAL A 25 0.54 8.88 -4.04
CA VAL A 25 1.81 9.48 -3.59
C VAL A 25 2.95 8.47 -3.58
N ARG A 26 2.64 7.18 -3.40
CA ARG A 26 3.64 6.12 -3.38
C ARG A 26 3.11 4.84 -4.00
N VAL A 27 4.02 4.10 -4.62
CA VAL A 27 3.77 2.76 -5.15
C VAL A 27 4.98 1.89 -4.77
N ALA A 28 4.73 0.77 -4.12
CA ALA A 28 5.71 -0.27 -3.84
C ALA A 28 5.32 -1.56 -4.58
N VAL A 29 6.29 -2.24 -5.18
CA VAL A 29 6.06 -3.44 -6.01
C VAL A 29 7.02 -4.53 -5.59
N ASP A 30 6.50 -5.75 -5.46
CA ASP A 30 7.28 -6.95 -5.21
C ASP A 30 6.66 -8.16 -5.90
N GLY A 31 7.34 -8.70 -6.90
CA GLY A 31 6.81 -9.79 -7.72
C GLY A 31 5.49 -9.41 -8.41
N THR A 32 4.44 -10.18 -8.12
CA THR A 32 3.08 -10.00 -8.62
C THR A 32 2.25 -9.03 -7.80
N GLN A 33 2.77 -8.54 -6.68
CA GLN A 33 2.05 -7.72 -5.72
C GLN A 33 2.46 -6.25 -5.80
N ALA A 34 1.50 -5.37 -5.57
CA ALA A 34 1.74 -3.94 -5.43
C ALA A 34 0.95 -3.35 -4.26
N VAL A 35 1.54 -2.34 -3.64
CA VAL A 35 0.88 -1.51 -2.64
C VAL A 35 0.91 -0.06 -3.11
N ILE A 36 -0.24 0.59 -3.07
CA ILE A 36 -0.41 1.99 -3.45
C ILE A 36 -0.82 2.78 -2.22
N LEU A 37 -0.06 3.84 -1.93
CA LEU A 37 -0.39 4.82 -0.90
C LEU A 37 -0.95 6.08 -1.55
N SER A 38 -2.07 6.57 -1.02
CA SER A 38 -2.66 7.86 -1.40
C SER A 38 -2.24 9.02 -0.47
N ASP A 39 -2.43 10.25 -0.94
CA ASP A 39 -2.24 11.47 -0.13
C ASP A 39 -3.22 11.62 1.02
N LYS A 40 -4.29 10.81 1.05
CA LYS A 40 -5.24 10.72 2.17
C LYS A 40 -4.95 9.55 3.12
N GLY A 41 -3.84 8.82 2.89
CA GLY A 41 -3.42 7.71 3.74
C GLY A 41 -4.07 6.36 3.43
N ALA A 42 -4.84 6.26 2.35
CA ALA A 42 -5.38 4.97 1.90
C ALA A 42 -4.25 4.09 1.39
N ILE A 43 -4.22 2.82 1.83
CA ILE A 43 -3.29 1.81 1.38
C ILE A 43 -4.08 0.75 0.62
N LEU A 44 -3.85 0.68 -0.69
CA LEU A 44 -4.50 -0.28 -1.59
C LEU A 44 -3.52 -1.39 -1.94
N GLU A 45 -3.95 -2.64 -1.78
CA GLU A 45 -3.15 -3.83 -2.04
C GLU A 45 -3.66 -4.54 -3.29
N LEU A 46 -2.77 -4.82 -4.23
CA LEU A 46 -3.07 -5.38 -5.53
C LEU A 46 -2.29 -6.67 -5.72
N ASP A 47 -2.95 -7.71 -6.22
CA ASP A 47 -2.30 -8.91 -6.73
C ASP A 47 -2.48 -8.96 -8.26
N SER A 48 -1.54 -9.57 -8.98
CA SER A 48 -1.73 -9.80 -10.41
C SER A 48 -2.77 -10.85 -10.71
N ASP A 49 -3.10 -11.70 -9.74
CA ASP A 49 -4.14 -12.74 -9.88
C ASP A 49 -5.50 -12.26 -9.33
N GLU A 50 -5.46 -11.35 -8.34
CA GLU A 50 -6.61 -10.76 -7.67
C GLU A 50 -6.54 -9.22 -7.79
N MET A 51 -7.35 -8.64 -8.69
CA MET A 51 -7.30 -7.20 -9.06
C MET A 51 -7.26 -6.21 -7.89
N LEU A 52 -7.80 -6.56 -6.72
CA LEU A 52 -7.69 -5.80 -5.47
C LEU A 52 -7.82 -6.77 -4.29
N ILE A 53 -6.78 -6.85 -3.46
CA ILE A 53 -6.74 -7.73 -2.29
C ILE A 53 -7.46 -7.06 -1.11
N SER A 54 -7.13 -5.80 -0.82
CA SER A 54 -7.70 -5.08 0.32
C SER A 54 -7.54 -3.57 0.23
N ASP A 55 -8.46 -2.87 0.92
CA ASP A 55 -8.31 -1.47 1.33
C ASP A 55 -8.02 -1.47 2.83
N VAL A 56 -6.88 -0.90 3.20
CA VAL A 56 -6.35 -0.98 4.56
C VAL A 56 -6.53 0.37 5.24
N GLU A 57 -7.54 0.45 6.10
CA GLU A 57 -7.68 1.57 7.01
C GLU A 57 -6.62 1.46 8.12
N THR A 58 -5.79 2.49 8.25
CA THR A 58 -4.85 2.62 9.36
C THR A 58 -5.26 3.78 10.26
N PRO A 59 -5.10 3.67 11.59
CA PRO A 59 -5.43 4.77 12.50
C PRO A 59 -4.34 5.87 12.53
N TRP A 60 -3.31 5.76 11.70
CA TRP A 60 -2.13 6.63 11.71
C TRP A 60 -1.99 7.38 10.38
N HIS A 61 -1.30 8.52 10.41
CA HIS A 61 -0.93 9.24 9.18
C HIS A 61 0.29 8.58 8.56
N VAL A 62 0.09 7.88 7.45
CA VAL A 62 1.13 7.14 6.72
C VAL A 62 1.86 8.08 5.75
N THR A 63 3.19 8.07 5.80
CA THR A 63 4.05 8.91 4.95
C THR A 63 4.81 8.12 3.89
N ASP A 64 5.06 6.84 4.14
CA ASP A 64 5.77 5.98 3.20
C ASP A 64 5.36 4.52 3.36
N VAL A 65 5.54 3.76 2.29
CA VAL A 65 5.34 2.31 2.26
C VAL A 65 6.47 1.63 1.50
N ALA A 66 6.83 0.43 1.92
CA ALA A 66 7.73 -0.46 1.20
C ALA A 66 7.15 -1.88 1.19
N LEU A 67 7.46 -2.64 0.16
CA LEU A 67 7.01 -4.02 0.02
C LEU A 67 8.21 -4.91 -0.28
N HIS A 68 8.35 -6.00 0.46
CA HIS A 68 9.39 -6.99 0.21
C HIS A 68 9.03 -8.37 0.77
N SER A 69 9.21 -9.40 -0.06
CA SER A 69 8.85 -10.79 0.21
C SER A 69 7.43 -10.94 0.78
N GLY A 70 6.45 -10.22 0.21
CA GLY A 70 5.05 -10.24 0.68
C GLY A 70 4.82 -9.56 2.04
N VAL A 71 5.81 -8.83 2.56
CA VAL A 71 5.71 -8.06 3.81
C VAL A 71 5.65 -6.57 3.48
N LEU A 72 4.56 -5.93 3.90
CA LEU A 72 4.37 -4.50 3.84
C LEU A 72 5.03 -3.83 5.05
N LEU A 73 5.89 -2.85 4.78
CA LEU A 73 6.44 -1.90 5.74
C LEU A 73 5.70 -0.57 5.58
N VAL A 74 5.30 0.04 6.70
CA VAL A 74 4.59 1.32 6.75
C VAL A 74 5.38 2.26 7.67
N LEU A 75 5.70 3.44 7.17
CA LEU A 75 6.28 4.54 7.96
C LEU A 75 5.20 5.59 8.23
N THR A 76 5.07 6.01 9.48
CA THR A 76 4.12 7.06 9.86
C THR A 76 4.80 8.43 9.96
N GLU A 77 4.00 9.49 9.99
CA GLU A 77 4.45 10.87 10.21
C GLU A 77 5.19 11.04 11.55
N GLU A 78 4.79 10.27 12.56
CA GLU A 78 5.41 10.25 13.89
C GLU A 78 6.77 9.53 13.90
N GLY A 79 7.18 8.94 12.77
CA GLY A 79 8.42 8.19 12.63
C GLY A 79 8.33 6.74 13.13
N ASN A 80 7.13 6.24 13.43
CA ASN A 80 6.92 4.84 13.81
C ASN A 80 6.94 3.97 12.56
N VAL A 81 7.48 2.75 12.70
CA VAL A 81 7.52 1.75 11.63
C VAL A 81 6.61 0.60 11.99
N TYR A 82 5.73 0.20 11.08
CA TYR A 82 4.87 -0.96 11.23
C TYR A 82 5.15 -1.96 10.11
N ILE A 83 5.04 -3.25 10.41
CA ILE A 83 5.13 -4.33 9.42
C ILE A 83 3.90 -5.21 9.45
N ARG A 84 3.50 -5.71 8.29
CA ARG A 84 2.36 -6.62 8.12
C ARG A 84 2.58 -7.55 6.93
N PRO A 85 2.40 -8.87 7.07
CA PRO A 85 2.19 -9.75 5.93
C PRO A 85 0.92 -9.35 5.15
N LEU A 86 0.98 -9.33 3.81
CA LEU A 86 -0.20 -8.99 3.00
C LEU A 86 -1.34 -10.00 3.20
N GLU A 87 -1.03 -11.28 3.19
CA GLU A 87 -2.00 -12.37 3.42
C GLU A 87 -2.41 -12.47 4.89
N GLY A 88 -3.49 -11.76 5.26
CA GLY A 88 -4.19 -11.92 6.54
C GLY A 88 -3.38 -11.54 7.78
N GLY A 89 -2.27 -10.80 7.62
CA GLY A 89 -1.42 -10.37 8.72
C GLY A 89 -1.99 -9.21 9.52
N THR A 90 -1.59 -9.10 10.80
CA THR A 90 -1.83 -7.92 11.63
C THR A 90 -0.62 -6.99 11.64
N PHE A 91 -0.83 -5.68 11.73
CA PHE A 91 0.27 -4.75 11.87
C PHE A 91 1.00 -4.97 13.21
N ASN A 92 2.32 -5.01 13.14
CA ASN A 92 3.20 -5.04 14.30
C ASN A 92 4.13 -3.84 14.26
N GLU A 93 4.22 -3.11 15.36
CA GLU A 93 5.16 -2.01 15.51
C GLU A 93 6.60 -2.54 15.59
N VAL A 94 7.52 -1.89 14.88
CA VAL A 94 8.95 -2.20 14.86
C VAL A 94 9.68 -1.09 15.62
N ILE A 95 10.29 -1.46 16.74
CA ILE A 95 11.13 -0.55 17.53
C ILE A 95 12.58 -0.68 17.05
N VAL A 96 13.04 0.29 16.26
CA VAL A 96 14.46 0.37 15.84
C VAL A 96 15.28 0.95 16.99
N ARG A 97 16.11 0.12 17.63
CA ARG A 97 17.09 0.56 18.63
C ARG A 97 18.44 0.72 17.94
N GLN A 98 19.12 1.85 18.18
CA GLN A 98 20.55 1.94 17.82
C GLN A 98 21.32 0.92 18.66
N ALA A 99 22.17 0.14 17.98
CA ALA A 99 23.09 -0.81 18.61
C ALA A 99 24.29 -0.08 19.23
#